data_AF-A0A2W5MVV2-F1
#
_entry.id   AF-A0A2W5MVV2-F1
#
_cell.length_a   1.000
_cell.length_b   1.000
_cell.length_c   1.000
_cell.angle_alpha   90.00
_cell.angle_beta   90.00
_cell.angle_gamma   90.00
#
_symmetry.space_group_name_H-M   'P 1'
#
loop_
_entity.id
_entity.type
_entity.pdbx_description
1 polymer ?
#
loop_
_entity_poly.entity_id
_entity_poly.type
_entity_poly.pdbx_seq_one_letter_code
_entity_poly.pdbx_strand_id
1 'polypeptide(L)'
;MPHPLDGKYLVTSTTDYNGPLEKKSDGETEIRDGQTRRYDRANCLWTSQFKILNETQVEMTSIADPVNADIDFLLTRPDGSPTRDAVTYKTVLKLARKDDKIQMSGQISYGGDLTFLTMRKTGPLS
;
A
#
# COMPACT_ATOMS: atom_id res chain seq x y z
N MET A 1 -11.10 21.39 4.40
CA MET A 1 -12.06 20.33 4.02
C MET A 1 -11.33 19.01 4.16
N PRO A 2 -11.96 17.95 4.70
CA PRO A 2 -11.34 16.63 4.78
C PRO A 2 -11.03 16.11 3.38
N HIS A 3 -9.94 15.35 3.24
CA HIS A 3 -9.55 14.80 1.95
C HIS A 3 -10.55 13.69 1.54
N PRO A 4 -10.97 13.56 0.27
CA PRO A 4 -12.06 12.66 -0.13
C PRO A 4 -11.80 11.17 0.12
N LEU A 5 -10.53 10.80 0.35
CA LEU A 5 -10.14 9.43 0.67
C LEU A 5 -9.98 9.19 2.18
N ASP A 6 -10.22 10.19 3.03
CA ASP A 6 -10.00 10.02 4.46
C ASP A 6 -10.89 8.93 5.06
N GLY A 7 -10.30 8.11 5.91
CA GLY A 7 -10.98 7.00 6.59
C GLY A 7 -10.08 5.83 6.96
N LYS A 8 -10.69 4.83 7.57
CA LYS A 8 -10.08 3.52 7.87
C LYS A 8 -10.26 2.60 6.67
N TYR A 9 -9.23 1.84 6.34
CA TYR A 9 -9.21 0.91 5.22
C TYR A 9 -8.67 -0.44 5.66
N LEU A 10 -9.29 -1.50 5.15
CA LEU A 10 -8.70 -2.84 5.12
C LEU A 10 -7.89 -2.98 3.84
N VAL A 11 -6.63 -3.36 3.99
CA VAL A 11 -5.66 -3.61 2.93
C VAL A 11 -5.45 -5.11 2.79
N THR A 12 -5.61 -5.61 1.58
CA THR A 12 -5.36 -7.01 1.23
C THR A 12 -4.49 -7.08 -0.01
N SER A 13 -3.51 -7.97 -0.02
CA SER A 13 -2.59 -8.14 -1.13
C SER A 13 -2.28 -9.61 -1.42
N THR A 14 -2.12 -9.92 -2.70
CA THR A 14 -1.72 -11.25 -3.18
C THR A 14 -0.59 -11.11 -4.19
N THR A 15 0.38 -12.02 -4.18
CA THR A 15 1.49 -12.04 -5.14
C THR A 15 1.45 -13.24 -6.06
N ASP A 16 2.10 -13.12 -7.22
CA ASP A 16 2.27 -14.21 -8.21
C ASP A 16 3.36 -15.24 -7.84
N TYR A 17 4.16 -14.99 -6.80
CA TYR A 17 5.21 -15.90 -6.32
C TYR A 17 4.64 -17.17 -5.64
N ASN A 18 4.94 -18.35 -6.22
CA ASN A 18 4.85 -19.72 -5.65
C ASN A 18 3.82 -20.01 -4.53
N GLY A 19 2.54 -19.70 -4.78
CA GLY A 19 1.42 -20.08 -3.89
C GLY A 19 1.10 -19.02 -2.83
N PRO A 20 0.02 -19.20 -2.06
CA PRO A 20 -0.51 -18.16 -1.18
C PRO A 20 0.41 -17.92 0.02
N LEU A 21 1.36 -17.00 -0.13
CA LEU A 21 2.05 -16.39 1.00
C LEU A 21 1.21 -15.21 1.49
N GLU A 22 0.62 -15.35 2.69
CA GLU A 22 -0.03 -14.23 3.38
C GLU A 22 1.03 -13.14 3.59
N LYS A 23 0.89 -12.03 2.85
CA LYS A 23 1.81 -10.91 2.99
C LYS A 23 1.50 -10.24 4.32
N LYS A 24 2.49 -10.23 5.23
CA LYS A 24 2.40 -9.58 6.56
C LYS A 24 2.08 -8.07 6.50
N SER A 25 2.08 -7.49 5.30
CA SER A 25 1.64 -6.13 4.99
C SER A 25 0.13 -5.96 4.92
N ASP A 26 -0.67 -7.03 4.90
CA ASP A 26 -2.13 -6.93 4.96
C ASP A 26 -2.61 -6.50 6.34
N GLY A 27 -3.76 -5.82 6.41
CA GLY A 27 -4.32 -5.34 7.67
C GLY A 27 -5.02 -3.99 7.54
N GLU A 28 -5.21 -3.32 8.67
CA GLU A 28 -5.87 -2.02 8.70
C GLU A 28 -4.86 -0.87 8.51
N THR A 29 -5.30 0.18 7.81
CA THR A 29 -4.57 1.44 7.69
C THR A 29 -5.54 2.62 7.73
N GLU A 30 -5.02 3.80 8.04
CA GLU A 30 -5.78 5.05 8.03
C GLU A 30 -5.22 5.96 6.95
N ILE A 31 -6.11 6.46 6.09
CA ILE A 31 -5.79 7.56 5.19
C ILE A 31 -6.20 8.86 5.88
N ARG A 32 -5.22 9.71 6.19
CA ARG A 32 -5.40 11.05 6.77
C ARG A 32 -4.76 12.06 5.83
N ASP A 33 -5.53 13.03 5.35
CA ASP A 33 -5.10 14.04 4.37
C ASP A 33 -4.46 13.41 3.13
N GLY A 34 -5.05 12.31 2.66
CA GLY A 34 -4.55 11.56 1.50
C GLY A 34 -3.26 10.79 1.73
N GLN A 35 -2.87 10.56 2.99
CA GLN A 35 -1.61 9.90 3.35
C GLN A 35 -1.82 8.76 4.34
N THR A 36 -0.94 7.76 4.32
CA THR A 36 -0.88 6.70 5.33
C THR A 36 0.51 6.65 5.95
N ARG A 37 0.58 6.18 7.20
CA ARG A 37 1.82 5.86 7.90
C ARG A 37 1.58 4.65 8.80
N ARG A 38 2.32 3.56 8.58
CA ARG A 38 2.19 2.34 9.39
C ARG A 38 3.49 1.56 9.47
N TYR A 39 3.63 0.75 10.51
CA TYR A 39 4.66 -0.27 10.58
C TYR A 39 4.06 -1.63 10.21
N ASP A 40 4.79 -2.45 9.49
CA ASP A 40 4.43 -3.85 9.31
C ASP A 40 4.95 -4.73 10.46
N ARG A 41 4.69 -6.03 10.40
CA ARG A 41 5.11 -6.98 11.45
C ARG A 41 6.63 -7.14 11.58
N ALA A 42 7.40 -6.69 10.60
CA ALA A 42 8.86 -6.72 10.63
C ALA A 42 9.45 -5.36 11.02
N ASN A 43 8.62 -4.43 11.54
CA ASN A 43 8.98 -3.07 11.90
C ASN A 43 9.47 -2.18 10.73
N CYS A 44 9.18 -2.57 9.47
CA CYS A 44 9.42 -1.71 8.32
C CYS A 44 8.37 -0.59 8.29
N LEU A 45 8.82 0.65 8.11
CA LEU A 45 7.94 1.81 8.01
C LEU A 45 7.42 1.95 6.59
N TRP A 46 6.10 1.94 6.45
CA TRP A 46 5.40 2.21 5.20
C TRP A 46 4.73 3.58 5.28
N THR A 47 5.07 4.46 4.34
CA THR A 47 4.37 5.73 4.12
C THR A 47 3.83 5.76 2.71
N SER A 48 2.57 6.20 2.54
CA SER A 48 1.97 6.28 1.21
C SER A 48 1.23 7.59 1.02
N GLN A 49 1.25 8.11 -0.19
CA GLN A 49 0.48 9.28 -0.63
C GLN A 49 -0.46 8.87 -1.76
N PHE A 50 -1.70 9.36 -1.69
CA PHE A 50 -2.77 9.10 -2.63
C PHE A 50 -3.19 10.40 -3.32
N LYS A 51 -3.07 10.43 -4.64
CA LYS A 51 -3.50 11.57 -5.47
C LYS A 51 -4.62 11.12 -6.39
N ILE A 52 -5.81 11.69 -6.22
CA ILE A 52 -6.94 11.43 -7.12
C ILE A 52 -6.59 12.00 -8.50
N LEU A 53 -6.56 11.14 -9.53
CA LEU A 53 -6.28 11.55 -10.91
C LEU A 53 -7.58 11.96 -11.62
N ASN A 54 -8.65 11.21 -11.39
CA ASN A 54 -10.00 11.44 -11.92
C ASN A 54 -11.03 10.65 -11.11
N GLU A 55 -12.27 10.60 -11.56
CA GLU A 55 -13.39 9.93 -10.88
C GLU A 55 -13.17 8.42 -10.65
N THR A 56 -12.31 7.79 -11.46
CA THR A 56 -12.12 6.33 -11.48
C THR A 56 -10.69 5.89 -11.19
N GLN A 57 -9.77 6.82 -10.93
CA GLN A 57 -8.35 6.52 -10.75
C GLN A 57 -7.71 7.35 -9.65
N VAL A 58 -6.81 6.71 -8.93
CA VAL A 58 -5.95 7.32 -7.90
C VAL A 58 -4.52 6.84 -8.11
N GLU A 59 -3.58 7.76 -8.12
CA GLU A 59 -2.15 7.45 -8.06
C GLU A 59 -1.76 7.20 -6.61
N MET A 60 -1.05 6.10 -6.37
CA MET A 60 -0.42 5.79 -5.09
C MET A 60 1.10 5.82 -5.26
N THR A 61 1.77 6.61 -4.42
CA THR A 61 3.22 6.50 -4.20
C THR A 61 3.44 5.98 -2.79
N SER A 62 4.18 4.89 -2.62
CA SER A 62 4.48 4.31 -1.31
C SER A 62 5.97 4.12 -1.12
N ILE A 63 6.48 4.46 0.05
CA ILE A 63 7.87 4.26 0.45
C ILE A 63 7.89 3.20 1.55
N ALA A 64 8.74 2.19 1.38
CA ALA A 64 9.11 1.24 2.42
C ALA A 64 10.51 1.61 2.93
N ASP A 65 10.60 1.90 4.23
CA ASP A 65 11.83 2.26 4.91
C ASP A 65 12.17 1.20 5.97
N PRO A 66 13.21 0.37 5.72
CA PRO A 66 13.57 -0.73 6.60
C PRO A 66 14.58 -0.34 7.69
N VAL A 67 14.83 0.96 7.93
CA VAL A 67 15.83 1.43 8.92
C VAL A 67 15.60 0.83 10.32
N ASN A 68 14.35 0.68 10.73
CA ASN A 68 13.98 0.07 12.03
C ASN A 68 13.47 -1.37 11.89
N ALA A 69 13.58 -1.95 10.70
CA ALA A 69 13.11 -3.31 10.47
C ALA A 69 14.04 -4.35 11.12
N ASP A 70 13.51 -5.54 11.31
CA ASP A 70 14.25 -6.68 11.88
C ASP A 70 15.58 -6.91 11.14
N ILE A 71 16.57 -7.48 11.83
CA ILE A 71 17.95 -7.55 11.33
C ILE A 71 18.09 -8.39 10.05
N ASP A 72 17.21 -9.35 9.84
CA ASP A 72 17.13 -10.21 8.66
C ASP A 72 16.14 -9.72 7.59
N PHE A 73 15.46 -8.60 7.82
CA PHE A 73 14.53 -8.01 6.85
C PHE A 73 15.29 -7.30 5.72
N LEU A 74 14.99 -7.71 4.49
CA LEU A 74 15.52 -7.11 3.27
C LEU A 74 14.37 -6.79 2.32
N LEU A 75 14.41 -5.61 1.73
CA LEU A 75 13.56 -5.24 0.61
C LEU A 75 14.20 -5.72 -0.70
N THR A 76 13.42 -5.74 -1.77
CA THR A 76 13.92 -6.04 -3.11
C THR A 76 14.07 -4.73 -3.87
N ARG A 77 15.15 -4.55 -4.63
CA ARG A 77 15.34 -3.45 -5.59
C ARG A 77 14.57 -3.71 -6.89
N PRO A 78 14.45 -2.72 -7.80
CA PRO A 78 13.80 -2.93 -9.10
C PRO A 78 14.44 -4.06 -9.93
N ASP A 79 15.75 -4.29 -9.74
CA ASP A 79 16.53 -5.33 -10.43
C ASP A 79 16.41 -6.73 -9.79
N GLY A 80 15.61 -6.87 -8.73
CA GLY A 80 15.44 -8.14 -8.01
C GLY A 80 16.49 -8.40 -6.92
N SER A 81 17.51 -7.55 -6.77
CA SER A 81 18.53 -7.72 -5.73
C SER A 81 18.02 -7.29 -4.34
N PRO A 82 18.48 -7.91 -3.25
CA PRO A 82 18.10 -7.50 -1.90
C PRO A 82 18.75 -6.17 -1.48
N THR A 83 18.06 -5.39 -0.64
CA THR A 83 18.51 -4.08 -0.14
C THR A 83 18.01 -3.77 1.27
N ARG A 84 18.81 -2.95 1.98
CA ARG A 84 18.40 -2.23 3.21
C ARG A 84 18.14 -0.75 2.98
N ASP A 85 18.24 -0.29 1.74
CA ASP A 85 17.88 1.07 1.37
C ASP A 85 16.36 1.19 1.28
N ALA A 86 15.84 2.40 1.49
CA ALA A 86 14.43 2.67 1.29
C ALA A 86 14.02 2.45 -0.18
N VAL A 87 12.83 1.91 -0.38
CA VAL A 87 12.30 1.54 -1.69
C VAL A 87 10.99 2.29 -1.96
N THR A 88 10.85 2.84 -3.17
CA THR A 88 9.63 3.53 -3.60
C THR A 88 8.86 2.70 -4.63
N TYR A 89 7.57 2.50 -4.35
CA TYR A 89 6.58 1.88 -5.21
C TYR A 89 5.64 2.94 -5.77
N LYS A 90 5.28 2.83 -7.05
CA LYS A 90 4.29 3.71 -7.68
C LYS A 90 3.30 2.86 -8.48
N THR A 91 2.02 3.20 -8.38
CA THR A 91 0.97 2.56 -9.18
C THR A 91 -0.24 3.46 -9.34
N VAL A 92 -1.05 3.18 -10.35
CA VAL A 92 -2.39 3.76 -10.50
C VAL A 92 -3.40 2.70 -10.12
N LEU A 93 -4.18 2.99 -9.09
CA LEU A 93 -5.27 2.13 -8.62
C LEU A 93 -6.57 2.57 -9.27
N LYS A 94 -7.39 1.59 -9.66
CA LYS A 94 -8.80 1.81 -9.98
C LYS A 94 -9.53 2.21 -8.71
N LEU A 95 -10.27 3.31 -8.78
CA LEU A 95 -11.09 3.87 -7.72
C LEU A 95 -12.56 3.59 -8.03
N ALA A 96 -13.22 2.87 -7.13
CA ALA A 96 -14.66 2.64 -7.15
C ALA A 96 -15.29 3.31 -5.93
N ARG A 97 -16.35 4.09 -6.18
CA ARG A 97 -17.10 4.80 -5.15
C ARG A 97 -18.58 4.50 -5.29
N LYS A 98 -19.24 4.26 -4.15
CA LYS A 98 -20.69 4.19 -4.05
C LYS A 98 -21.10 4.65 -2.67
N ASP A 99 -21.74 5.82 -2.59
CA ASP A 99 -22.07 6.49 -1.34
C ASP A 99 -20.79 6.62 -0.47
N ASP A 100 -20.84 6.13 0.76
CA ASP A 100 -19.73 6.19 1.72
C ASP A 100 -18.67 5.09 1.50
N LYS A 101 -18.92 4.17 0.55
CA LYS A 101 -18.07 3.02 0.26
C LYS A 101 -17.02 3.42 -0.78
N ILE A 102 -15.75 3.20 -0.42
CA ILE A 102 -14.61 3.39 -1.30
C ILE A 102 -13.86 2.07 -1.42
N GLN A 103 -13.54 1.68 -2.64
CA GLN A 103 -12.59 0.61 -2.92
C GLN A 103 -11.54 1.12 -3.90
N MET A 104 -10.28 0.81 -3.62
CA MET A 104 -9.15 1.06 -4.51
C MET A 104 -8.49 -0.28 -4.82
N SER A 105 -8.19 -0.55 -6.07
CA SER A 105 -7.54 -1.82 -6.46
C SER A 105 -6.62 -1.65 -7.65
N GLY A 106 -5.49 -2.33 -7.65
CA GLY A 106 -4.53 -2.26 -8.75
C GLY A 106 -3.40 -3.26 -8.61
N GLN A 107 -2.41 -3.13 -9.49
CA GLN A 107 -1.24 -3.99 -9.53
C GLN A 107 0.03 -3.19 -9.30
N ILE A 108 0.97 -3.74 -8.56
CA ILE A 108 2.29 -3.19 -8.33
C ILE A 108 3.28 -4.22 -8.87
N SER A 109 3.94 -3.89 -9.97
CA SER A 109 5.06 -4.69 -10.48
C SER A 109 6.35 -4.10 -9.94
N TYR A 110 7.10 -4.90 -9.17
CA TYR A 110 8.34 -4.44 -8.57
C TYR A 110 9.29 -5.59 -8.28
N GLY A 111 10.56 -5.47 -8.67
CA GLY A 111 11.60 -6.45 -8.35
C GLY A 111 11.34 -7.86 -8.90
N GLY A 112 10.61 -7.96 -10.01
CA GLY A 112 10.22 -9.23 -10.62
C GLY A 112 8.90 -9.82 -10.11
N ASP A 113 8.33 -9.27 -9.04
CA ASP A 113 7.06 -9.71 -8.47
C ASP A 113 5.88 -8.85 -8.96
N LEU A 114 4.71 -9.47 -9.10
CA LEU A 114 3.44 -8.78 -9.30
C LEU A 114 2.58 -8.90 -8.03
N THR A 115 2.33 -7.76 -7.39
CA THR A 115 1.43 -7.66 -6.24
C THR A 115 0.09 -7.08 -6.66
N PHE A 116 -1.00 -7.79 -6.40
CA PHE A 116 -2.35 -7.26 -6.51
C PHE A 116 -2.74 -6.63 -5.18
N LEU A 117 -3.11 -5.37 -5.19
CA LEU A 117 -3.51 -4.61 -4.00
C LEU A 117 -5.01 -4.31 -4.07
N THR A 118 -5.71 -4.53 -2.97
CA THR A 118 -7.07 -4.02 -2.75
C THR A 118 -7.14 -3.30 -1.40
N MET A 119 -7.74 -2.11 -1.39
CA MET A 119 -8.02 -1.33 -0.19
C MET A 119 -9.52 -1.03 -0.15
N ARG A 120 -10.19 -1.39 0.94
CA ARG A 120 -11.63 -1.13 1.12
C ARG A 120 -11.86 -0.29 2.36
N LYS A 121 -12.58 0.83 2.21
CA LYS A 121 -12.94 1.68 3.35
C LYS A 121 -13.87 0.91 4.30
N THR A 122 -13.51 0.88 5.57
CA THR A 122 -14.24 0.18 6.65
C THR A 122 -14.94 1.15 7.60
N GLY A 123 -14.52 2.41 7.65
CA GLY A 123 -15.15 3.41 8.50
C GLY A 123 -14.52 4.80 8.40
N PRO A 124 -15.05 5.77 9.19
CA PRO A 124 -14.43 7.08 9.35
C PRO A 124 -13.11 6.97 10.14
N LEU A 125 -12.32 8.04 10.11
CA LEU A 125 -11.16 8.19 10.99
C LEU A 125 -11.63 8.20 12.45
N SER A 126 -10.83 7.59 13.34
CA SER A 126 -10.95 7.82 14.79
C SER A 126 -10.23 9.08 15.24
#